data_AF-A0A819E9B7-F1
#
_entry.id   AF-A0A819E9B7-F1
#
_cell.length_a   1.000
_cell.length_b   1.000
_cell.length_c   1.000
_cell.angle_alpha   90.00
_cell.angle_beta   90.00
_cell.angle_gamma   90.00
#
_symmetry.space_group_name_H-M   'P 1'
#
loop_
_entity.id
_entity.type
_entity.pdbx_description
1 polymer ?
#
loop_
_entity_poly.entity_id
_entity_poly.type
_entity_poly.pdbx_seq_one_letter_code
_entity_poly.pdbx_strand_id
1 'polypeptide(L)'
;MVNAAIEDDYLACICQVESNCSSKDCDSFETCAANKEYSEECVCAYMDRYAKRCTQNRESTCEDYARIHNGGPMGCRRSSTDGYWKRVSACYSNLKKK
;
A
#
# COMPACT_ATOMS: atom_id res chain seq x y z
N MET A 1 -1.90 2.96 -18.31
CA MET A 1 -0.50 3.18 -17.86
C MET A 1 -0.57 3.95 -16.56
N VAL A 2 -0.55 3.26 -15.43
CA VAL A 2 -0.57 3.85 -14.09
C VAL A 2 0.76 4.59 -13.86
N ASN A 3 0.67 5.85 -13.44
CA ASN A 3 1.82 6.71 -13.21
C ASN A 3 2.63 6.23 -12.01
N ALA A 4 3.95 6.23 -12.20
CA ALA A 4 4.99 5.71 -11.33
C ALA A 4 5.00 6.35 -9.93
N ALA A 5 5.01 5.51 -8.88
CA ALA A 5 5.59 5.84 -7.57
C ALA A 5 5.76 4.61 -6.65
N ILE A 6 5.00 3.54 -6.84
CA ILE A 6 4.99 2.38 -5.96
C ILE A 6 5.32 1.12 -6.77
N GLU A 7 6.31 0.33 -6.33
CA GLU A 7 6.68 -0.91 -7.00
C GLU A 7 5.52 -1.93 -6.99
N ASP A 8 5.28 -2.62 -8.11
CA ASP A 8 4.22 -3.63 -8.24
C ASP A 8 4.34 -4.75 -7.18
N ASP A 9 5.57 -5.15 -6.85
CA ASP A 9 5.86 -6.14 -5.80
C ASP A 9 5.37 -5.69 -4.42
N TYR A 10 5.38 -4.40 -4.17
CA TYR A 10 5.02 -3.81 -2.89
C TYR A 10 3.49 -3.76 -2.73
N LEU A 11 2.78 -3.36 -3.79
CA LEU A 11 1.32 -3.41 -3.84
C LEU A 11 0.79 -4.85 -3.67
N ALA A 12 1.47 -5.82 -4.28
CA ALA A 12 1.18 -7.24 -4.07
C ALA A 12 1.32 -7.66 -2.60
N CYS A 13 2.33 -7.15 -1.87
CA CYS A 13 2.50 -7.46 -0.45
C CYS A 13 1.46 -6.80 0.45
N ILE A 14 1.02 -5.57 0.17
CA ILE A 14 -0.13 -4.97 0.89
C ILE A 14 -1.36 -5.87 0.71
N CYS A 15 -1.66 -6.23 -0.52
CA CYS A 15 -2.81 -7.07 -0.84
C CYS A 15 -2.77 -8.44 -0.13
N GLN A 16 -1.61 -9.11 -0.10
CA GLN A 16 -1.45 -10.40 0.59
C GLN A 16 -1.60 -10.28 2.12
N VAL A 17 -1.18 -9.17 2.73
CA VAL A 17 -1.30 -8.96 4.18
C VAL A 17 -2.75 -8.66 4.60
N GLU A 18 -3.54 -8.03 3.72
CA GLU A 18 -4.91 -7.61 4.04
C GLU A 18 -6.00 -8.65 3.69
N SER A 19 -6.03 -9.17 2.46
CA SER A 19 -7.21 -9.90 1.99
C SER A 19 -7.03 -10.83 0.78
N ASN A 20 -5.81 -10.96 0.23
CA ASN A 20 -5.50 -11.83 -0.92
C ASN A 20 -6.30 -11.51 -2.22
N CYS A 21 -6.72 -10.25 -2.39
CA CYS A 21 -7.48 -9.62 -3.50
C CYS A 21 -7.82 -10.54 -4.69
N SER A 22 -8.95 -11.25 -4.60
CA SER A 22 -9.33 -12.34 -5.50
C SER A 22 -10.53 -12.07 -6.44
N SER A 23 -11.14 -10.88 -6.42
CA SER A 23 -12.32 -10.55 -7.24
C SER A 23 -11.94 -10.08 -8.66
N LYS A 24 -12.81 -10.35 -9.64
CA LYS A 24 -12.73 -9.81 -11.00
C LYS A 24 -13.66 -8.62 -11.25
N ASP A 25 -14.68 -8.44 -10.44
CA ASP A 25 -15.69 -7.39 -10.61
C ASP A 25 -15.39 -6.18 -9.72
N CYS A 26 -15.75 -4.98 -10.18
CA CYS A 26 -15.62 -3.71 -9.46
C CYS A 26 -16.78 -2.78 -9.84
N ASP A 27 -17.87 -2.91 -9.10
CA ASP A 27 -19.12 -2.17 -9.26
C ASP A 27 -19.63 -1.57 -7.94
N SER A 28 -19.01 -1.96 -6.83
CA SER A 28 -19.26 -1.49 -5.47
C SER A 28 -17.93 -1.35 -4.73
N PHE A 29 -17.94 -0.67 -3.59
CA PHE A 29 -16.75 -0.53 -2.76
C PHE A 29 -16.13 -1.90 -2.41
N GLU A 30 -16.97 -2.85 -2.03
CA GLU A 30 -16.57 -4.18 -1.61
C GLU A 30 -15.98 -5.00 -2.76
N THR A 31 -16.60 -4.97 -3.95
CA THR A 31 -16.10 -5.72 -5.11
C THR A 31 -14.81 -5.11 -5.65
N CYS A 32 -14.72 -3.77 -5.69
CA CYS A 32 -13.50 -3.06 -6.07
C CYS A 32 -12.34 -3.30 -5.08
N ALA A 33 -12.60 -3.32 -3.77
CA ALA A 33 -11.58 -3.60 -2.74
C ALA A 33 -11.06 -5.06 -2.80
N ALA A 34 -11.82 -5.96 -3.42
CA ALA A 34 -11.39 -7.32 -3.67
C ALA A 34 -10.69 -7.48 -5.03
N ASN A 35 -10.77 -6.50 -5.93
CA ASN A 35 -10.09 -6.51 -7.22
C ASN A 35 -8.70 -5.87 -7.10
N LYS A 36 -7.66 -6.61 -7.49
CA LYS A 36 -6.26 -6.18 -7.35
C LYS A 36 -5.97 -4.87 -8.10
N GLU A 37 -6.36 -4.77 -9.37
CA GLU A 37 -6.04 -3.62 -10.22
C GLU A 37 -6.67 -2.33 -9.69
N TYR A 38 -7.96 -2.36 -9.34
CA TYR A 38 -8.65 -1.20 -8.78
C TYR A 38 -8.15 -0.84 -7.37
N SER A 39 -7.82 -1.84 -6.57
CA SER A 39 -7.23 -1.62 -5.25
C SER A 39 -5.86 -0.94 -5.35
N GLU A 40 -5.05 -1.32 -6.33
CA GLU A 40 -3.75 -0.71 -6.62
C GLU A 40 -3.89 0.76 -7.01
N GLU A 41 -4.81 1.08 -7.91
CA GLU A 41 -5.09 2.47 -8.30
C GLU A 41 -5.57 3.31 -7.12
N CYS A 42 -6.46 2.77 -6.29
CA CYS A 42 -6.96 3.45 -5.09
C CYS A 42 -5.83 3.73 -4.09
N VAL A 43 -4.94 2.76 -3.86
CA VAL A 43 -3.78 2.92 -2.99
C VAL A 43 -2.84 3.99 -3.55
N CYS A 44 -2.51 3.96 -4.84
CA CYS A 44 -1.66 4.97 -5.47
C CYS A 44 -2.25 6.38 -5.31
N ALA A 45 -3.54 6.57 -5.62
CA ALA A 45 -4.21 7.86 -5.44
C ALA A 45 -4.23 8.33 -3.97
N TYR A 46 -4.36 7.38 -3.03
CA TYR A 46 -4.30 7.68 -1.60
C TYR A 46 -2.90 8.15 -1.19
N MET A 47 -1.84 7.51 -1.71
CA MET A 47 -0.47 7.91 -1.45
C MET A 47 -0.13 9.27 -2.07
N ASP A 48 -0.55 9.54 -3.31
CA ASP A 48 -0.38 10.85 -3.94
C ASP A 48 -1.00 11.97 -3.10
N ARG A 49 -2.15 11.70 -2.50
CA ARG A 49 -2.85 12.67 -1.65
C ARG A 49 -2.16 12.92 -0.31
N TYR A 50 -1.57 11.90 0.32
CA TYR A 50 -1.17 11.99 1.73
C TYR A 50 0.33 11.80 2.01
N ALA A 51 1.09 11.18 1.11
CA ALA A 51 2.48 10.81 1.36
C ALA A 51 3.36 12.03 1.66
N LYS A 52 3.37 13.05 0.76
CA LYS A 52 4.14 14.29 0.98
C LYS A 52 3.76 14.99 2.29
N ARG A 53 2.47 15.00 2.64
CA ARG A 53 2.01 15.59 3.91
C ARG A 53 2.53 14.79 5.11
N CYS A 54 2.43 13.47 5.07
CA CYS A 54 2.89 12.61 6.14
C CYS A 54 4.40 12.76 6.35
N THR A 55 5.17 12.71 5.26
CA THR A 55 6.63 12.75 5.26
C THR A 55 7.22 14.16 5.42
N GLN A 56 6.42 15.22 5.42
CA GLN A 56 6.91 16.62 5.44
C GLN A 56 7.73 16.97 4.19
N ASN A 57 7.21 16.58 3.02
CA ASN A 57 7.77 16.83 1.69
C ASN A 57 9.13 16.16 1.41
N ARG A 58 9.65 15.29 2.30
CA ARG A 58 10.73 14.38 1.88
C ARG A 58 10.18 13.31 0.94
N GLU A 59 11.09 12.73 0.18
CA GLU A 59 10.80 11.57 -0.65
C GLU A 59 10.24 10.43 0.21
N SER A 60 9.16 9.82 -0.27
CA SER A 60 8.44 8.78 0.46
C SER A 60 9.05 7.42 0.17
N THR A 61 9.17 6.60 1.20
CA THR A 61 9.74 5.25 1.11
C THR A 61 8.62 4.19 1.11
N CYS A 62 8.97 2.94 0.79
CA CYS A 62 8.04 1.81 0.93
C CYS A 62 7.51 1.68 2.37
N GLU A 63 8.33 1.98 3.38
CA GLU A 63 7.86 1.99 4.78
C GLU A 63 6.78 3.06 5.01
N ASP A 64 6.96 4.26 4.45
CA ASP A 64 5.98 5.33 4.60
C ASP A 64 4.64 4.95 4.00
N TYR A 65 4.65 4.40 2.79
CA TYR A 65 3.44 3.95 2.13
C TYR A 65 2.74 2.85 2.95
N ALA A 66 3.49 1.94 3.57
CA ALA A 66 2.92 0.82 4.36
C ALA A 66 2.20 1.36 5.57
N ARG A 67 2.87 2.27 6.24
CA ARG A 67 2.40 2.87 7.48
C ARG A 67 1.26 3.84 7.22
N ILE A 68 1.25 4.55 6.09
CA ILE A 68 0.12 5.39 5.67
C ILE A 68 -1.10 4.53 5.32
N HIS A 69 -0.93 3.41 4.60
CA HIS A 69 -2.03 2.50 4.29
C HIS A 69 -2.70 1.97 5.57
N ASN A 70 -1.88 1.50 6.51
CA ASN A 70 -2.37 0.94 7.77
C ASN A 70 -2.88 1.99 8.77
N GLY A 71 -2.20 3.14 8.87
CA GLY A 71 -2.43 4.14 9.91
C GLY A 71 -3.19 5.39 9.47
N GLY A 72 -3.60 5.47 8.20
CA GLY A 72 -4.23 6.63 7.59
C GLY A 72 -3.25 7.77 7.27
N PRO A 73 -3.75 9.01 7.04
CA PRO A 73 -2.97 10.11 6.46
C PRO A 73 -1.70 10.52 7.22
N MET A 74 -1.62 10.20 8.52
CA MET A 74 -0.46 10.49 9.38
C MET A 74 0.21 9.20 9.89
N GLY A 75 -0.10 8.06 9.28
CA GLY A 75 0.33 6.74 9.74
C GLY A 75 1.84 6.53 9.75
N CYS A 76 2.59 7.19 8.87
CA CYS A 76 4.06 7.16 8.84
C CYS A 76 4.72 7.72 10.12
N ARG A 77 3.96 8.43 10.98
CA ARG A 77 4.47 9.01 12.23
C ARG A 77 4.05 8.26 13.48
N ARG A 78 3.24 7.21 13.34
CA ARG A 78 2.65 6.47 14.47
C ARG A 78 3.42 5.18 14.71
N SER A 79 3.88 4.94 15.93
CA SER A 79 4.54 3.67 16.29
C SER A 79 3.61 2.46 16.19
N SER A 80 2.29 2.67 16.27
CA SER A 80 1.30 1.61 16.10
C SER A 80 1.35 0.92 14.74
N THR A 81 1.95 1.55 13.71
CA THR A 81 2.05 1.01 12.35
C THR A 81 3.36 0.23 12.12
N ASP A 82 4.30 0.24 13.06
CA ASP A 82 5.60 -0.43 12.92
C ASP A 82 5.44 -1.96 12.76
N GLY A 83 4.48 -2.55 13.47
CA GLY A 83 4.17 -3.98 13.36
C GLY A 83 3.57 -4.36 12.00
N TYR A 84 2.87 -3.44 11.35
CA TYR A 84 2.39 -3.63 9.98
C TYR A 84 3.55 -3.61 8.99
N TRP A 85 4.42 -2.60 9.10
CA TRP A 85 5.60 -2.49 8.25
C TRP A 85 6.47 -3.75 8.30
N LYS A 86 6.76 -4.30 9.48
CA LYS A 86 7.54 -5.54 9.63
C LYS A 86 6.99 -6.71 8.83
N ARG A 87 5.66 -6.85 8.72
CA ARG A 87 5.01 -7.91 7.94
C ARG A 87 5.16 -7.67 6.45
N VAL A 88 4.92 -6.44 5.99
CA VAL A 88 5.07 -6.05 4.58
C VAL A 88 6.52 -6.18 4.13
N SER A 89 7.49 -5.71 4.91
CA SER A 89 8.92 -5.79 4.60
C SER A 89 9.40 -7.24 4.49
N ALA A 90 8.86 -8.14 5.33
CA ALA A 90 9.18 -9.56 5.27
C ALA A 90 8.63 -10.21 3.98
N CYS A 91 7.39 -9.88 3.59
CA CYS A 91 6.83 -10.30 2.30
C CYS A 91 7.70 -9.82 1.13
N TYR A 92 8.01 -8.53 1.07
CA TYR A 92 8.78 -7.92 -0.02
C TYR A 92 10.18 -8.56 -0.15
N SER A 93 10.86 -8.78 0.99
CA SER A 93 12.16 -9.45 1.03
C SER A 93 12.10 -10.90 0.53
N ASN A 94 10.98 -11.59 0.70
CA ASN A 94 10.80 -12.95 0.22
C ASN A 94 10.50 -13.00 -1.29
N LEU A 95 9.85 -11.99 -1.84
CA LEU A 95 9.61 -11.88 -3.29
C LEU A 95 10.91 -11.64 -4.06
N LYS A 96 11.79 -10.74 -3.58
CA LYS A 96 13.08 -10.44 -4.23
C LYS A 96 14.11 -11.58 -4.19
N LYS A 97 13.87 -12.64 -3.41
CA LYS A 97 14.74 -13.83 -3.33
C LYS A 97 14.40 -14.92 -4.34
N LYS A 98 13.26 -14.80 -5.03
CA LYS A 98 12.82 -15.71 -6.10
C LYS A 98 13.31 -15.20 -7.45
#